data_AF-A0A2T1KSQ1-F1
#
_entry.id   AF-A0A2T1KSQ1-F1
#
_cell.length_a   1.000
_cell.length_b   1.000
_cell.length_c   1.000
_cell.angle_alpha   90.00
_cell.angle_beta   90.00
_cell.angle_gamma   90.00
#
_symmetry.space_group_name_H-M   'P 1'
#
loop_
_entity.id
_entity.type
_entity.pdbx_description
1 polymer ?
#
loop_
_entity_poly.entity_id
_entity_poly.type
_entity_poly.pdbx_seq_one_letter_code
_entity_poly.pdbx_strand_id
1 'polypeptide(L)' 'MRDVDIGSVGKTLKEMLQNPDPVDEDIFIKSGDGEVLGVVISEKAYEFFLEKTEEEEDRIDQETVEEFHRTKE' A
#
# COMPACT_ATOMS: atom_id res chain seq x y z
N MET A 1 11.89 7.44 -1.89
CA MET A 1 11.04 7.43 -0.69
C MET A 1 11.42 8.63 0.18
N ARG A 2 10.48 9.25 0.91
CA ARG A 2 10.82 10.27 1.91
C ARG A 2 10.78 9.60 3.28
N ASP A 3 11.87 9.70 4.02
CA ASP A 3 11.96 9.12 5.36
C ASP A 3 11.55 10.16 6.40
N VAL A 4 10.78 9.73 7.40
CA VAL A 4 10.28 10.58 8.48
C VAL A 4 10.69 9.93 9.80
N ASP A 5 11.32 10.72 10.67
CA ASP A 5 11.70 10.25 12.01
C ASP A 5 10.45 10.07 12.90
N ILE A 6 10.41 8.96 13.65
CA ILE A 6 9.28 8.64 14.53
C ILE A 6 9.07 9.69 15.65
N GLY A 7 10.11 10.45 16.01
CA GLY A 7 10.02 11.57 16.95
C GLY A 7 9.27 12.78 16.41
N SER A 8 9.13 12.90 15.09
CA SER A 8 8.33 13.94 14.43
C SER A 8 6.85 13.57 14.25
N VAL A 9 6.51 12.30 14.48
CA VAL A 9 5.15 11.78 14.39
C VAL A 9 4.35 12.14 15.66
N GLY A 10 3.10 12.56 15.47
CA GLY A 10 2.19 12.89 16.57
C GLY A 10 2.01 11.72 17.55
N LYS A 11 1.88 12.05 18.84
CA LYS A 11 1.85 11.09 19.95
C LYS A 11 0.92 9.89 19.69
N THR A 12 -0.32 10.15 19.27
CA THR A 12 -1.33 9.11 19.05
C THR A 12 -0.91 8.10 17.98
N LEU A 13 -0.48 8.59 16.82
CA LEU A 13 -0.03 7.70 15.74
C LEU A 13 1.22 6.93 16.16
N LYS A 14 2.15 7.57 16.88
CA LYS A 14 3.32 6.90 17.43
C LYS A 14 2.95 5.76 18.40
N GLU A 15 2.00 5.98 19.29
CA GLU A 15 1.53 4.95 20.24
C GLU A 15 0.89 3.76 19.52
N MET A 16 0.09 4.02 18.48
CA MET A 16 -0.51 2.98 17.63
C MET A 16 0.54 2.15 16.89
N LEU A 17 1.59 2.80 16.37
CA LEU A 17 2.68 2.11 15.66
C LEU A 17 3.59 1.29 16.60
N GLN A 18 3.78 1.75 17.83
CA GLN A 18 4.66 1.07 18.80
C GLN A 18 3.95 -0.03 19.61
N ASN A 19 2.63 0.03 19.69
CA ASN A 19 1.80 -0.97 20.35
C ASN A 19 0.76 -1.49 19.35
N PRO A 20 1.20 -2.17 18.28
CA PRO A 20 0.27 -2.70 17.30
C PRO A 20 -0.65 -3.73 17.96
N ASP A 21 -1.94 -3.65 17.65
CA ASP A 21 -2.89 -4.71 18.01
C ASP A 21 -2.48 -6.00 17.27
N PRO A 22 -2.66 -7.19 17.86
CA PRO A 22 -2.42 -8.46 17.16
C PRO A 22 -3.24 -8.64 15.87
N VAL A 23 -4.33 -7.88 15.70
CA VAL A 23 -5.01 -7.75 14.42
C VAL A 23 -4.30 -6.68 13.58
N ASP A 24 -3.79 -7.03 12.41
CA ASP A 24 -3.24 -6.07 11.43
C ASP A 24 -4.34 -5.06 11.03
N GLU A 25 -4.40 -3.93 11.72
CA GLU A 25 -5.36 -2.84 11.45
C GLU A 25 -4.68 -1.68 10.71
N ASP A 26 -5.31 -1.27 9.60
CA ASP A 26 -4.91 -0.07 8.86
C ASP A 26 -5.27 1.20 9.65
N ILE A 27 -4.33 2.13 9.76
CA ILE A 27 -4.57 3.40 10.47
C ILE A 27 -4.96 4.49 9.47
N PHE A 28 -6.21 4.93 9.53
CA PHE A 28 -6.72 6.03 8.72
C PHE A 28 -6.47 7.39 9.37
N ILE A 29 -5.75 8.27 8.67
CA ILE A 29 -5.57 9.67 9.04
C ILE A 29 -6.67 10.47 8.36
N LYS A 30 -7.60 11.02 9.15
CA LYS A 30 -8.75 11.79 8.65
C LYS A 30 -8.67 13.26 9.00
N SER A 31 -9.23 14.10 8.15
CA SER A 31 -9.49 15.51 8.43
C SER A 31 -10.69 15.66 9.38
N GLY A 32 -10.88 16.87 9.91
CA GLY A 32 -11.94 17.16 10.89
C GLY A 32 -13.37 17.00 10.37
N ASP A 33 -13.57 17.01 9.04
CA ASP A 33 -14.82 16.75 8.33
C ASP A 33 -15.00 15.27 7.92
N GLY A 34 -14.01 14.42 8.20
CA GLY A 34 -14.07 12.97 8.00
C GLY A 34 -13.50 12.46 6.67
N GLU A 35 -12.96 13.33 5.83
CA GLU A 35 -12.21 12.94 4.63
C GLU A 35 -10.90 12.21 5.02
N VAL A 36 -10.51 11.19 4.25
CA VAL A 36 -9.26 10.44 4.47
C VAL A 36 -8.12 11.18 3.80
N LEU A 37 -7.17 11.67 4.61
CA LEU A 37 -5.96 12.34 4.14
C LEU A 37 -4.82 11.36 3.85
N GLY A 38 -4.82 10.20 4.51
CA GLY A 38 -3.81 9.17 4.33
C GLY A 38 -4.09 7.91 5.13
N VAL A 39 -3.34 6.85 4.82
CA VAL A 39 -3.40 5.56 5.51
C VAL A 39 -1.99 5.13 5.87
N VAL A 40 -1.83 4.54 7.05
CA VAL A 40 -0.60 3.86 7.46
C VAL A 40 -0.90 2.38 7.55
N ILE A 41 -0.14 1.58 6.81
CA ILE A 41 -0.24 0.13 6.75
C ILE A 41 1.06 -0.50 7.25
N SER A 42 1.01 -1.77 7.64
CA SER A 42 2.22 -2.51 8.01
C SER A 42 3.13 -2.71 6.80
N GLU A 43 4.44 -2.84 7.05
CA GLU A 43 5.43 -3.11 6.00
C GLU A 43 5.05 -4.35 5.17
N LYS A 44 4.59 -5.42 5.84
CA LYS A 44 4.12 -6.65 5.19
C LYS A 44 2.93 -6.42 4.27
N ALA A 45 1.95 -5.61 4.70
CA ALA A 45 0.81 -5.28 3.86
C ALA A 45 1.24 -4.47 2.64
N TYR A 46 2.17 -3.52 2.82
CA TYR A 46 2.74 -2.75 1.72
C TYR A 46 3.46 -3.65 0.69
N GLU A 47 4.34 -4.54 1.15
CA GLU A 47 5.03 -5.51 0.28
C GLU A 47 4.04 -6.40 -0.47
N PHE A 48 3.03 -6.92 0.22
CA PHE A 48 1.99 -7.73 -0.40
C PHE A 48 1.23 -6.98 -1.51
N PHE A 49 0.88 -5.71 -1.29
CA PHE A 49 0.20 -4.91 -2.32
C PHE A 49 1.10 -4.61 -3.52
N LEU A 50 2.41 -4.40 -3.30
CA LEU A 50 3.37 -4.24 -4.39
C LEU A 50 3.46 -5.52 -5.22
N GLU A 51 3.67 -6.68 -4.59
CA GLU A 51 3.74 -7.97 -5.26
C GLU A 51 2.47 -8.24 -6.10
N LYS A 52 1.29 -7.96 -5.55
CA LYS A 52 0.03 -8.13 -6.28
C LYS A 52 -0.15 -7.17 -7.45
N THR A 53 0.42 -5.97 -7.34
CA THR A 53 0.39 -5.00 -8.46
C THR A 53 1.32 -5.47 -9.57
N GLU A 54 2.52 -5.93 -9.23
CA GLU A 54 3.50 -6.49 -10.19
C GLU A 54 2.94 -7.72 -10.90
N GLU A 55 2.32 -8.67 -10.17
CA GLU A 55 1.69 -9.85 -10.76
C GLU A 55 0.60 -9.49 -11.79
N GLU A 56 -0.17 -8.44 -11.52
CA GLU A 56 -1.25 -7.99 -12.40
C GLU A 56 -0.71 -7.26 -13.64
N GLU A 57 0.35 -6.45 -13.48
CA GLU A 57 1.06 -5.83 -14.60
C GLU A 57 1.66 -6.90 -15.52
N ASP A 58 2.32 -7.91 -14.96
CA ASP A 58 2.88 -9.04 -15.70
C ASP A 58 1.78 -9.80 -16.49
N ARG A 59 0.60 -9.99 -15.88
CA ARG A 59 -0.54 -10.64 -16.53
C ARG A 59 -1.04 -9.84 -17.74
N ILE A 60 -1.17 -8.52 -17.60
CA ILE A 60 -1.64 -7.63 -18.68
C ILE A 60 -0.62 -7.61 -19.83
N ASP A 61 0.68 -7.57 -19.51
CA ASP A 61 1.74 -7.61 -20.51
C ASP A 61 1.76 -8.95 -21.27
N GLN A 62 1.59 -10.07 -20.56
CA GLN A 62 1.48 -11.39 -21.18
C GLN A 62 0.28 -11.46 -22.13
N GLU A 63 -0.91 -11.01 -21.69
CA GLU A 63 -2.11 -10.97 -22.53
C GLU A 63 -1.89 -10.11 -23.80
N THR A 64 -1.21 -8.98 -23.65
CA THR A 64 -0.88 -8.07 -24.76
C THR A 64 0.06 -8.73 -25.78
N VAL A 65 1.10 -9.45 -25.32
CA VAL A 65 2.02 -10.19 -26.19
C VAL A 65 1.29 -11.32 -26.95
N GLU A 66 0.44 -12.06 -26.26
CA GLU A 66 -0.36 -13.14 -26.85
C GLU A 66 -1.34 -12.61 -27.91
N GLU A 67 -1.95 -11.45 -27.70
CA GLU A 67 -2.82 -10.79 -28.69
C GLU A 67 -2.02 -10.29 -29.91
N PHE A 68 -0.84 -9.72 -29.69
CA PHE A 68 0.06 -9.26 -30.74
C PHE A 68 0.55 -10.40 -31.64
N HIS A 69 0.84 -11.56 -31.07
CA HIS A 69 1.24 -12.75 -31.83
C HIS A 69 0.08 -13.32 -32.65
N ARG A 70 -1.14 -13.33 -32.08
CA ARG A 70 -2.35 -13.86 -32.73
C ARG A 70 -2.83 -13.03 -33.92
N THR A 71 -2.53 -11.72 -33.93
CA THR A 71 -2.95 -10.80 -35.00
C THR A 71 -1.92 -10.76 -36.16
N LYS A 72 -0.75 -11.38 -35.99
CA LYS A 72 0.30 -11.48 -37.02
C LYS A 72 0.27 -12.78 -37.83
N GLU A 73 -0.55 -13.77 -37.45
CA GLU A 73 -0.90 -14.94 -38.27
C GLU A 73 -2.16 -14.68 -39.11
#